data_AF-A0A453H524-F1
#
_entry.id   AF-A0A453H524-F1
#
_cell.length_a   1.000
_cell.length_b   1.000
_cell.length_c   1.000
_cell.angle_alpha   90.00
_cell.angle_beta   90.00
_cell.angle_gamma   90.00
#
_symmetry.space_group_name_H-M   'P 1'
#
loop_
_entity.id
_entity.type
_entity.pdbx_description
1 polymer ?
#
loop_
_entity_poly.entity_id
_entity_poly.type
_entity_poly.pdbx_seq_one_letter_code
_entity_poly.pdbx_strand_id
1 'polypeptide(L)'
;VLPQEYVQTMRESMLKRCPVSSYEEVRGVFKKEIGELPETVFAEFDPVPIASASLAQVHAATTHDGKKVAVKVQHDHLLDTSVIDIATVDLVVNALNYIFPTFDYRWLVDEIRESAPKELDFLCEAQNSERCLVNFRKLSPHIANSIYTPKVYWNLSTSRILTMEYIDAKEVTDVKGIKDLGIRPVDVSNLVNKAFAEMIFKHGFVHCDPHAANMMIRPLPQDSKKWFG
;
A
#
# COMPACT_ATOMS: atom_id res chain seq x y z
N VAL A 1 -14.65 -14.76 16.09
CA VAL A 1 -14.49 -13.42 16.70
C VAL A 1 -13.31 -13.51 17.64
N LEU A 2 -12.31 -12.62 17.52
CA LEU A 2 -11.12 -12.60 18.38
C LEU A 2 -11.40 -11.85 19.70
N PRO A 3 -10.73 -12.17 20.82
CA PRO A 3 -10.87 -11.46 22.08
C PRO A 3 -10.59 -9.95 21.94
N GLN A 4 -11.34 -9.13 22.67
CA GLN A 4 -11.28 -7.67 22.54
C GLN A 4 -9.91 -7.12 22.97
N GLU A 5 -9.29 -7.75 23.96
CA GLU A 5 -7.95 -7.46 24.45
C GLU A 5 -6.90 -7.68 23.35
N TYR A 6 -7.04 -8.76 22.57
CA TYR A 6 -6.16 -9.05 21.44
C TYR A 6 -6.33 -8.01 20.34
N VAL A 7 -7.58 -7.71 19.96
CA VAL A 7 -7.89 -6.70 18.93
C VAL A 7 -7.39 -5.32 19.33
N GLN A 8 -7.58 -4.93 20.58
CA GLN A 8 -7.15 -3.63 21.08
C GLN A 8 -5.63 -3.53 21.14
N THR A 9 -4.96 -4.55 21.69
CA THR A 9 -3.49 -4.57 21.77
C THR A 9 -2.86 -4.51 20.39
N MET A 10 -3.29 -5.37 19.46
CA MET A 10 -2.79 -5.39 18.08
C MET A 10 -3.04 -4.06 17.37
N ARG A 11 -4.22 -3.45 17.56
CA ARG A 11 -4.54 -2.14 16.98
C ARG A 11 -3.65 -1.03 17.56
N GLU A 12 -3.37 -1.05 18.86
CA GLU A 12 -2.54 -0.03 19.51
C GLU A 12 -1.05 -0.20 19.21
N SER A 13 -0.54 -1.44 19.16
CA SER A 13 0.88 -1.73 18.93
C SER A 13 1.28 -1.71 17.46
N MET A 14 0.44 -2.24 16.56
CA MET A 14 0.81 -2.45 15.14
C MET A 14 0.31 -1.33 14.23
N LEU A 15 -0.86 -0.72 14.54
CA LEU A 15 -1.51 0.24 13.63
C LEU A 15 -1.36 1.71 14.05
N LYS A 16 -1.12 2.00 15.34
CA LYS A 16 -1.04 3.40 15.85
C LYS A 16 0.38 3.91 16.12
N ARG A 17 1.39 3.03 16.11
CA ARG A 17 2.80 3.38 16.37
C ARG A 17 3.69 2.95 15.21
N CYS A 18 3.30 3.31 13.99
CA CYS A 18 4.17 3.06 12.84
C CYS A 18 5.47 3.86 13.00
N PRO A 19 6.63 3.26 12.73
CA PRO A 19 7.90 3.95 12.79
C PRO A 19 7.90 5.14 11.82
N VAL A 20 8.59 6.22 12.18
CA VAL A 20 8.85 7.33 11.27
C VAL A 20 10.35 7.48 11.21
N SER A 21 10.92 7.18 10.04
CA SER A 21 12.31 7.45 9.75
C SER A 21 12.54 8.95 9.67
N SER A 22 13.67 9.37 10.24
CA SER A 22 14.21 10.70 10.07
C SER A 22 14.44 11.02 8.59
N TYR A 23 14.40 12.30 8.26
CA TYR A 23 14.62 12.73 6.89
C TYR A 23 16.02 12.38 6.37
N GLU A 24 17.03 12.32 7.25
CA GLU A 24 18.38 11.87 6.87
C GLU A 24 18.41 10.39 6.46
N GLU A 25 17.64 9.53 7.12
CA GLU A 25 17.50 8.12 6.70
C GLU A 25 16.82 8.03 5.33
N VAL A 26 15.77 8.84 5.08
CA VAL A 26 15.12 8.94 3.77
C VAL A 26 16.12 9.35 2.70
N ARG A 27 16.91 10.40 2.95
CA ARG A 27 17.99 10.85 2.05
C ARG A 27 19.02 9.73 1.81
N GLY A 28 19.33 8.96 2.84
CA GLY A 28 20.20 7.78 2.75
C GLY A 28 19.65 6.70 1.80
N VAL A 29 18.36 6.39 1.88
CA VAL A 29 17.70 5.43 0.97
C VAL A 29 17.76 5.94 -0.47
N PHE A 30 17.43 7.22 -0.70
CA PHE A 30 17.54 7.86 -2.02
C PHE A 30 18.96 7.77 -2.59
N LYS A 31 19.97 8.05 -1.75
CA LYS A 31 21.37 7.98 -2.18
C LYS A 31 21.80 6.58 -2.56
N LYS A 32 21.31 5.54 -1.87
CA LYS A 32 21.60 4.13 -2.17
C LYS A 32 20.90 3.65 -3.45
N GLU A 33 19.63 4.03 -3.63
CA GLU A 33 18.78 3.51 -4.71
C GLU A 33 18.92 4.28 -6.03
N ILE A 34 18.92 5.61 -5.96
CA ILE A 34 18.89 6.49 -7.13
C ILE A 34 20.26 7.16 -7.35
N GLY A 35 21.11 7.21 -6.33
CA GLY A 35 22.43 7.85 -6.41
C GLY A 35 22.40 9.37 -6.18
N GLU A 36 21.21 9.96 -6.10
CA GLU A 36 20.97 11.39 -5.86
C GLU A 36 20.11 11.59 -4.60
N LEU A 37 19.97 12.85 -4.18
CA LEU A 37 19.16 13.21 -3.03
C LEU A 37 17.73 13.58 -3.47
N PRO A 38 16.71 13.45 -2.58
CA PRO A 38 15.33 13.80 -2.91
C PRO A 38 15.20 15.22 -3.49
N GLU A 39 15.97 16.17 -2.98
CA GLU A 39 15.95 17.58 -3.40
C GLU A 39 16.53 17.82 -4.80
N THR A 40 17.27 16.85 -5.35
CA THR A 40 17.75 16.90 -6.75
C THR A 40 16.77 16.17 -7.67
N VAL A 41 16.24 15.02 -7.21
CA VAL A 41 15.33 14.17 -7.98
C VAL A 41 13.98 14.86 -8.22
N PHE A 42 13.48 15.62 -7.24
CA PHE A 42 12.21 16.34 -7.30
C PHE A 42 12.44 17.86 -7.27
N ALA A 43 11.48 18.62 -7.82
CA ALA A 43 11.50 20.09 -7.70
C ALA A 43 11.19 20.53 -6.27
N GLU A 44 10.28 19.82 -5.60
CA GLU A 44 9.95 20.00 -4.19
C GLU A 44 9.77 18.62 -3.55
N PHE A 45 10.27 18.44 -2.34
CA PHE A 45 10.08 17.22 -1.55
C PHE A 45 9.78 17.62 -0.10
N ASP A 46 8.63 17.18 0.43
CA ASP A 46 8.24 17.48 1.81
C ASP A 46 9.01 16.54 2.77
N PRO A 47 9.87 17.07 3.66
CA PRO A 47 10.59 16.25 4.61
C PRO A 47 9.67 15.61 5.66
N VAL A 48 8.45 16.12 5.83
CA VAL A 48 7.45 15.55 6.74
C VAL A 48 6.61 14.52 5.98
N PRO A 49 6.56 13.25 6.45
CA PRO A 49 5.74 12.24 5.79
C PRO A 49 4.25 12.53 5.99
N ILE A 50 3.46 12.32 4.94
CA ILE A 50 1.99 12.42 4.97
C ILE A 50 1.34 11.17 5.57
N ALA A 51 2.03 10.03 5.51
CA ALA A 51 1.59 8.77 6.09
C ALA A 51 2.80 7.89 6.44
N SER A 52 2.64 7.02 7.42
CA SER A 52 3.63 5.97 7.72
C SER A 52 2.96 4.64 8.00
N ALA A 53 3.63 3.56 7.61
CA ALA A 53 3.22 2.17 7.78
C ALA A 53 4.39 1.36 8.37
N SER A 54 4.20 0.05 8.55
CA SER A 54 5.25 -0.84 9.10
C SER A 54 6.52 -0.87 8.25
N LEU A 55 6.37 -0.90 6.92
CA LEU A 55 7.48 -1.08 5.99
C LEU A 55 8.03 0.21 5.39
N ALA A 56 7.23 1.27 5.38
CA ALA A 56 7.52 2.46 4.60
C ALA A 56 6.78 3.68 5.12
N GLN A 57 7.28 4.85 4.75
CA GLN A 57 6.58 6.11 4.90
C GLN A 57 6.39 6.78 3.55
N VAL A 58 5.34 7.60 3.46
CA VAL A 58 4.96 8.30 2.22
C VAL A 58 5.19 9.79 2.41
N HIS A 59 5.86 10.41 1.45
CA HIS A 59 6.13 11.84 1.37
C HIS A 59 5.37 12.47 0.21
N ALA A 60 4.97 13.73 0.35
CA ALA A 60 4.50 14.51 -0.79
C ALA A 60 5.68 15.13 -1.52
N ALA A 61 5.63 15.14 -2.85
CA ALA A 61 6.65 15.79 -3.67
C ALA A 61 6.04 16.38 -4.96
N THR A 62 6.81 17.23 -5.63
CA THR A 62 6.49 17.80 -6.93
C THR A 62 7.62 17.48 -7.89
N THR A 63 7.32 16.85 -9.01
CA THR A 63 8.30 16.56 -10.06
C THR A 63 8.74 17.82 -10.78
N HIS A 64 9.88 17.78 -11.48
CA HIS A 64 10.39 18.91 -12.29
C HIS A 64 9.45 19.35 -13.42
N ASP A 65 8.54 18.48 -13.87
CA ASP A 65 7.46 18.81 -14.82
C ASP A 65 6.18 19.32 -14.13
N GLY A 66 6.24 19.63 -12.83
CA GLY A 66 5.16 20.28 -12.07
C GLY A 66 4.05 19.35 -11.61
N LYS A 67 4.24 18.02 -11.63
CA LYS A 67 3.21 17.06 -11.20
C LYS A 67 3.38 16.74 -9.72
N LYS A 68 2.26 16.77 -8.99
CA LYS A 68 2.23 16.35 -7.59
C LYS A 68 2.25 14.82 -7.50
N VAL A 69 3.14 14.29 -6.67
CA VAL A 69 3.35 12.85 -6.49
C VAL A 69 3.41 12.48 -5.01
N ALA A 70 3.04 11.24 -4.73
CA ALA A 70 3.26 10.59 -3.44
C ALA A 70 4.45 9.63 -3.59
N VAL A 71 5.44 9.77 -2.71
CA VAL A 71 6.69 9.01 -2.76
C VAL A 71 6.77 8.12 -1.54
N LYS A 72 6.57 6.82 -1.73
CA LYS A 72 6.69 5.80 -0.69
C LYS A 72 8.17 5.37 -0.60
N VAL A 73 8.74 5.47 0.59
CA VAL A 73 10.15 5.17 0.88
C VAL A 73 10.20 4.12 1.97
N GLN A 74 10.88 3.01 1.69
CA GLN A 74 11.05 1.92 2.65
C GLN A 74 11.95 2.35 3.81
N HIS A 75 11.65 1.93 5.05
CA HIS A 75 12.54 2.19 6.18
C HIS A 75 13.87 1.43 6.00
N ASP A 76 15.01 2.07 6.31
CA ASP A 76 16.32 1.56 5.90
C ASP A 76 16.67 0.20 6.52
N HIS A 77 16.23 -0.05 7.76
CA HIS A 77 16.65 -1.20 8.55
C HIS A 77 15.90 -2.51 8.24
N LEU A 78 14.88 -2.50 7.40
CA LEU A 78 13.94 -3.63 7.31
C LEU A 78 14.44 -4.83 6.51
N LEU A 79 15.23 -4.61 5.45
CA LEU A 79 15.68 -5.72 4.58
C LEU A 79 16.61 -6.67 5.35
N ASP A 80 17.61 -6.12 6.04
CA ASP A 80 18.59 -6.91 6.76
C ASP A 80 17.99 -7.62 7.97
N THR A 81 17.00 -7.01 8.64
CA THR A 81 16.30 -7.67 9.76
C THR A 81 15.32 -8.73 9.27
N SER A 82 14.62 -8.51 8.15
CA SER A 82 13.59 -9.43 7.67
C SER A 82 14.10 -10.84 7.39
N VAL A 83 15.30 -10.98 6.84
CA VAL A 83 15.92 -12.29 6.56
C VAL A 83 16.24 -13.03 7.86
N ILE A 84 16.74 -12.30 8.86
CA ILE A 84 17.08 -12.85 10.18
C ILE A 84 15.81 -13.21 10.94
N ASP A 85 14.76 -12.39 10.85
CA ASP A 85 13.47 -12.63 11.48
C ASP A 85 12.82 -13.89 10.94
N ILE A 86 12.80 -14.07 9.61
CA ILE A 86 12.27 -15.28 8.97
C ILE A 86 13.05 -16.53 9.40
N ALA A 87 14.39 -16.45 9.45
CA ALA A 87 15.21 -17.57 9.90
C ALA A 87 14.97 -17.91 11.38
N THR A 88 14.75 -16.89 12.22
CA THR A 88 14.45 -17.06 13.64
C THR A 88 13.07 -17.70 13.84
N VAL A 89 12.06 -17.24 13.10
CA VAL A 89 10.71 -17.83 13.13
C VAL A 89 10.74 -19.28 12.66
N ASP A 90 11.47 -19.58 11.58
CA ASP A 90 11.64 -20.95 11.07
C ASP A 90 12.27 -21.88 12.13
N LEU A 91 13.31 -21.42 12.82
CA LEU A 91 13.94 -22.17 13.90
C LEU A 91 12.97 -22.46 15.04
N VAL A 92 12.23 -21.44 15.51
CA VAL A 92 11.29 -21.56 16.62
C VAL A 92 10.14 -22.50 16.25
N VAL A 93 9.56 -22.36 15.05
CA VAL A 93 8.45 -23.19 14.59
C VAL A 93 8.88 -24.66 14.45
N ASN A 94 10.07 -24.93 13.89
CA ASN A 94 10.58 -26.29 13.78
C ASN A 94 10.88 -26.91 15.16
N ALA A 95 11.42 -26.13 16.10
CA ALA A 95 11.63 -26.59 17.48
C ALA A 95 10.31 -26.89 18.21
N LEU A 96 9.30 -26.03 18.05
CA LEU A 96 7.97 -26.26 18.62
C LEU A 96 7.29 -27.49 18.03
N ASN A 97 7.40 -27.70 16.72
CA ASN A 97 6.87 -28.91 16.07
C ASN A 97 7.57 -30.18 16.56
N TYR A 98 8.87 -30.10 16.90
CA TYR A 98 9.59 -31.22 17.50
C TYR A 98 9.08 -31.56 18.92
N ILE A 99 8.75 -30.55 19.73
CA ILE A 99 8.28 -30.72 21.12
C ILE A 99 6.77 -31.04 21.17
N PHE A 100 5.99 -30.43 20.28
CA PHE A 100 4.53 -30.52 20.21
C PHE A 100 4.07 -30.83 18.76
N PRO A 101 4.24 -32.08 18.29
CA PRO A 101 3.97 -32.48 16.91
C PRO A 101 2.51 -32.36 16.46
N THR A 102 1.59 -32.08 17.39
CA THR A 102 0.17 -31.80 17.09
C THR A 102 -0.08 -30.37 16.59
N PHE A 103 0.90 -29.46 16.71
CA PHE A 103 0.81 -28.07 16.30
C PHE A 103 1.76 -27.78 15.13
N ASP A 104 1.32 -28.04 13.90
CA ASP A 104 2.11 -27.77 12.70
C ASP A 104 1.85 -26.35 12.16
N TYR A 105 2.83 -25.47 12.39
CA TYR A 105 2.83 -24.09 11.87
C TYR A 105 3.86 -23.88 10.74
N ARG A 106 4.49 -24.95 10.23
CA ARG A 106 5.53 -24.81 9.19
C ARG A 106 4.98 -24.21 7.90
N TRP A 107 3.72 -24.49 7.57
CA TRP A 107 3.02 -23.87 6.44
C TRP A 107 3.00 -22.33 6.52
N LEU A 108 2.95 -21.76 7.73
CA LEU A 108 2.96 -20.30 7.92
C LEU A 108 4.34 -19.73 7.63
N VAL A 109 5.40 -20.47 7.97
CA VAL A 109 6.78 -20.07 7.66
C VAL A 109 7.02 -20.09 6.16
N ASP A 110 6.52 -21.11 5.47
CA ASP A 110 6.61 -21.19 4.01
C ASP A 110 5.86 -20.03 3.34
N GLU A 111 4.67 -19.69 3.82
CA GLU A 111 3.90 -18.53 3.34
C GLU A 111 4.65 -17.21 3.57
N ILE A 112 5.22 -16.99 4.76
CA ILE A 112 6.00 -15.78 5.06
C ILE A 112 7.24 -15.71 4.15
N ARG A 113 7.93 -16.83 3.95
CA ARG A 113 9.12 -16.92 3.10
C ARG A 113 8.80 -16.58 1.64
N GLU A 114 7.61 -16.93 1.16
CA GLU A 114 7.18 -16.60 -0.21
C GLU A 114 6.64 -15.17 -0.35
N SER A 115 5.91 -14.68 0.65
CA SER A 115 5.21 -13.38 0.61
C SER A 115 6.10 -12.19 0.98
N ALA A 116 6.96 -12.32 1.98
CA ALA A 116 7.78 -11.21 2.48
C ALA A 116 8.69 -10.58 1.41
N PRO A 117 9.39 -11.35 0.54
CA PRO A 117 10.19 -10.73 -0.52
C PRO A 117 9.36 -9.92 -1.51
N LYS A 118 8.10 -10.34 -1.77
CA LYS A 118 7.18 -9.62 -2.66
C LYS A 118 6.67 -8.33 -2.02
N GLU A 119 6.51 -8.31 -0.70
CA GLU A 119 6.09 -7.13 0.06
C GLU A 119 7.23 -6.10 0.22
N LEU A 120 8.47 -6.58 0.23
CA LEU A 120 9.68 -5.74 0.34
C LEU A 120 10.16 -5.16 -1.00
N ASP A 121 9.60 -5.60 -2.12
CA ASP A 121 9.89 -5.08 -3.46
C ASP A 121 8.72 -4.25 -4.00
N PHE A 122 8.85 -2.92 -3.94
CA PHE A 122 7.81 -2.02 -4.44
C PHE A 122 7.62 -2.06 -5.96
N LEU A 123 8.54 -2.64 -6.74
CA LEU A 123 8.29 -2.86 -8.16
C LEU A 123 7.21 -3.93 -8.36
N CYS A 124 7.17 -4.94 -7.49
CA CYS A 124 6.08 -5.92 -7.48
C CYS A 124 4.74 -5.24 -7.13
N GLU A 125 4.71 -4.36 -6.12
CA GLU A 125 3.52 -3.56 -5.76
C GLU A 125 3.04 -2.69 -6.95
N ALA A 126 3.96 -1.99 -7.61
CA ALA A 126 3.68 -1.15 -8.76
C ALA A 126 3.07 -1.94 -9.94
N GLN A 127 3.65 -3.10 -10.28
CA GLN A 127 3.15 -3.98 -11.33
C GLN A 127 1.77 -4.54 -11.00
N ASN A 128 1.56 -4.93 -9.73
CA ASN A 128 0.29 -5.45 -9.25
C ASN A 128 -0.82 -4.40 -9.33
N SER A 129 -0.50 -3.14 -9.00
CA SER A 129 -1.41 -2.00 -9.12
C SER A 129 -1.87 -1.75 -10.57
N GLU A 130 -0.95 -1.75 -11.53
CA GLU A 130 -1.29 -1.59 -12.95
C GLU A 130 -2.09 -2.79 -13.49
N ARG A 131 -1.69 -4.01 -13.12
CA ARG A 131 -2.40 -5.25 -13.49
C ARG A 131 -3.84 -5.24 -12.97
N CYS A 132 -4.05 -4.80 -11.74
CA CYS A 132 -5.37 -4.68 -11.14
C CYS A 132 -6.30 -3.80 -12.00
N LEU A 133 -5.83 -2.61 -12.38
CA LEU A 133 -6.61 -1.69 -13.23
C LEU A 133 -6.88 -2.26 -14.62
N VAL A 134 -5.91 -2.96 -15.22
CA VAL A 134 -6.10 -3.67 -16.50
C VAL A 134 -7.16 -4.76 -16.40
N ASN A 135 -7.15 -5.55 -15.32
CA ASN A 135 -8.15 -6.59 -15.07
C ASN A 135 -9.56 -6.01 -14.94
N PHE A 136 -9.74 -4.93 -14.17
CA PHE A 136 -11.04 -4.26 -14.08
C PHE A 136 -11.54 -3.79 -15.45
N ARG A 137 -10.67 -3.17 -16.26
CA ARG A 137 -11.03 -2.70 -17.60
C ARG A 137 -11.42 -3.84 -18.56
N LYS A 138 -10.70 -4.96 -18.51
CA LYS A 138 -10.90 -6.09 -19.44
C LYS A 138 -12.02 -7.03 -19.01
N LEU A 139 -12.08 -7.39 -17.73
CA LEU A 139 -12.92 -8.45 -17.20
C LEU A 139 -14.17 -7.93 -16.49
N SER A 140 -14.15 -6.67 -16.03
CA SER A 140 -15.26 -6.05 -15.29
C SER A 140 -15.59 -4.63 -15.78
N PRO A 141 -15.79 -4.42 -17.10
CA PRO A 141 -15.95 -3.07 -17.69
C PRO A 141 -17.11 -2.27 -17.07
N HIS A 142 -18.14 -2.97 -16.58
CA HIS A 142 -19.33 -2.39 -15.97
C HIS A 142 -19.08 -1.67 -14.61
N ILE A 143 -17.92 -1.86 -13.97
CA ILE A 143 -17.49 -1.09 -12.79
C ILE A 143 -16.13 -0.41 -12.97
N ALA A 144 -15.46 -0.60 -14.11
CA ALA A 144 -14.08 -0.15 -14.33
C ALA A 144 -13.90 1.37 -14.16
N ASN A 145 -14.92 2.16 -14.46
CA ASN A 145 -14.87 3.61 -14.29
C ASN A 145 -14.91 4.06 -12.82
N SER A 146 -15.34 3.19 -11.91
CA SER A 146 -15.42 3.45 -10.47
C SER A 146 -14.17 3.00 -9.72
N ILE A 147 -13.23 2.33 -10.39
CA ILE A 147 -11.99 1.82 -9.80
C ILE A 147 -10.81 2.52 -10.48
N TYR A 148 -9.89 3.03 -9.66
CA TYR A 148 -8.71 3.73 -10.14
C TYR A 148 -7.49 3.30 -9.34
N THR A 149 -6.35 3.17 -10.00
CA THR A 149 -5.06 3.04 -9.33
C THR A 149 -4.18 4.23 -9.72
N PRO A 150 -3.44 4.83 -8.77
CA PRO A 150 -2.54 5.94 -9.06
C PRO A 150 -1.54 5.58 -10.16
N LYS A 151 -1.26 6.52 -11.06
CA LYS A 151 -0.23 6.31 -12.08
C LYS A 151 1.15 6.15 -11.44
N VAL A 152 1.89 5.12 -11.82
CA VAL A 152 3.28 4.90 -11.39
C VAL A 152 4.25 5.71 -12.25
N TYR A 153 5.24 6.33 -11.60
CA TYR A 153 6.38 6.98 -12.26
C TYR A 153 7.58 6.05 -12.22
N TRP A 154 7.65 5.14 -13.18
CA TRP A 154 8.66 4.07 -13.25
C TRP A 154 10.10 4.58 -13.30
N ASN A 155 10.34 5.75 -13.91
CA ASN A 155 11.65 6.39 -13.95
C ASN A 155 12.11 6.98 -12.61
N LEU A 156 11.20 7.07 -11.63
CA LEU A 156 11.43 7.58 -10.28
C LEU A 156 11.11 6.50 -9.23
N SER A 157 11.08 5.22 -9.64
CA SER A 157 10.75 4.11 -8.76
C SER A 157 11.81 3.00 -8.84
N THR A 158 12.09 2.39 -7.70
CA THR A 158 13.02 1.28 -7.50
C THR A 158 12.34 0.23 -6.59
N SER A 159 13.06 -0.81 -6.17
CA SER A 159 12.51 -1.80 -5.23
C SER A 159 12.20 -1.21 -3.85
N ARG A 160 12.84 -0.09 -3.46
CA ARG A 160 12.69 0.55 -2.14
C ARG A 160 12.06 1.95 -2.17
N ILE A 161 11.85 2.49 -3.37
CA ILE A 161 11.21 3.80 -3.59
C ILE A 161 10.09 3.63 -4.62
N LEU A 162 8.87 4.00 -4.28
CA LEU A 162 7.74 3.99 -5.21
C LEU A 162 7.14 5.37 -5.34
N THR A 163 7.24 5.94 -6.54
CA THR A 163 6.68 7.24 -6.88
C THR A 163 5.39 7.07 -7.66
N MET A 164 4.29 7.61 -7.14
CA MET A 164 2.97 7.51 -7.74
C MET A 164 2.24 8.85 -7.79
N GLU A 165 1.22 8.95 -8.63
CA GLU A 165 0.33 10.11 -8.70
C GLU A 165 -0.24 10.43 -7.31
N TYR A 166 -0.17 11.70 -6.91
CA TYR A 166 -0.81 12.13 -5.68
C TYR A 166 -2.33 12.21 -5.89
N ILE A 167 -3.09 11.46 -5.09
CA ILE A 167 -4.55 11.45 -5.14
C ILE A 167 -5.10 12.18 -3.93
N ASP A 168 -5.82 13.28 -4.17
CA ASP A 168 -6.62 13.94 -3.14
C ASP A 168 -7.95 13.19 -2.98
N ALA A 169 -8.08 12.45 -1.88
CA ALA A 169 -9.22 11.60 -1.58
C ALA A 169 -9.38 11.40 -0.07
N LYS A 170 -10.55 10.93 0.36
CA LYS A 170 -10.84 10.58 1.75
C LYS A 170 -10.64 9.09 1.99
N GLU A 171 -10.17 8.71 3.16
CA GLU A 171 -10.08 7.29 3.53
C GLU A 171 -11.47 6.64 3.49
N VAL A 172 -11.55 5.36 3.12
CA VAL A 172 -12.81 4.61 3.09
C VAL A 172 -13.49 4.53 4.48
N THR A 173 -12.72 4.68 5.55
CA THR A 173 -13.16 4.73 6.95
C THR A 173 -13.70 6.08 7.39
N ASP A 174 -13.42 7.16 6.66
CA ASP A 174 -13.89 8.51 7.00
C ASP A 174 -15.34 8.72 6.52
N VAL A 175 -16.29 8.14 7.24
CA VAL A 175 -17.72 8.24 6.94
C VAL A 175 -18.20 9.70 6.87
N LYS A 176 -17.60 10.59 7.68
CA LYS A 176 -17.95 12.01 7.67
C LYS A 176 -17.42 12.67 6.39
N GLY A 177 -16.13 12.50 6.08
CA GLY A 177 -15.52 13.02 4.85
C GLY A 177 -16.21 12.51 3.59
N ILE A 178 -16.62 11.24 3.56
CA ILE A 178 -17.40 10.66 2.45
C ILE A 178 -18.75 11.38 2.28
N LYS A 179 -19.46 11.67 3.38
CA LYS A 179 -20.72 12.42 3.34
C LYS A 179 -20.50 13.87 2.90
N ASP A 180 -19.41 14.50 3.34
CA ASP A 180 -19.04 15.87 2.97
C ASP A 180 -18.71 15.99 1.47
N LEU A 181 -18.23 14.89 0.85
CA LEU A 181 -18.06 14.76 -0.61
C LEU A 181 -19.39 14.54 -1.37
N GLY A 182 -20.53 14.48 -0.67
CA GLY A 182 -21.85 14.18 -1.26
C GLY A 182 -22.05 12.72 -1.65
N ILE A 183 -21.18 11.81 -1.18
CA ILE A 183 -21.22 10.38 -1.50
C ILE A 183 -21.96 9.65 -0.38
N ARG A 184 -22.84 8.70 -0.73
CA ARG A 184 -23.53 7.87 0.27
C ARG A 184 -22.60 6.71 0.70
N PRO A 185 -22.31 6.54 2.00
CA PRO A 185 -21.46 5.44 2.47
C PRO A 185 -21.92 4.04 2.07
N VAL A 186 -23.24 3.84 1.90
CA VAL A 186 -23.81 2.58 1.42
C VAL A 186 -23.37 2.26 0.00
N ASP A 187 -23.27 3.25 -0.88
CA ASP A 187 -22.81 3.06 -2.25
C ASP A 187 -21.33 2.66 -2.29
N VAL A 188 -20.52 3.27 -1.42
CA VAL A 188 -19.10 2.91 -1.23
C VAL A 188 -18.98 1.45 -0.79
N SER A 189 -19.73 1.05 0.24
CA SER A 189 -19.72 -0.34 0.74
C SER A 189 -20.12 -1.33 -0.35
N ASN A 190 -21.17 -1.04 -1.12
CA ASN A 190 -21.60 -1.88 -2.25
C ASN A 190 -20.53 -1.97 -3.34
N LEU A 191 -19.87 -0.86 -3.68
CA LEU A 191 -18.81 -0.82 -4.67
C LEU A 191 -17.60 -1.66 -4.22
N VAL A 192 -17.16 -1.49 -2.98
CA VAL A 192 -16.04 -2.26 -2.40
C VAL A 192 -16.37 -3.77 -2.44
N ASN A 193 -17.53 -4.17 -1.93
CA ASN A 193 -17.97 -5.58 -1.95
C ASN A 193 -17.98 -6.15 -3.38
N LYS A 194 -18.49 -5.37 -4.34
CA LYS A 194 -18.54 -5.78 -5.75
C LYS A 194 -17.14 -5.87 -6.35
N ALA A 195 -16.24 -4.93 -6.06
CA ALA A 195 -14.87 -4.96 -6.53
C ALA A 195 -14.12 -6.22 -6.05
N PHE A 196 -14.27 -6.57 -4.77
CA PHE A 196 -13.70 -7.81 -4.22
C PHE A 196 -14.31 -9.07 -4.84
N ALA A 197 -15.63 -9.10 -5.05
CA ALA A 197 -16.28 -10.22 -5.73
C ALA A 197 -15.75 -10.40 -7.16
N GLU A 198 -15.56 -9.31 -7.91
CA GLU A 198 -15.01 -9.37 -9.27
C GLU A 198 -13.55 -9.86 -9.28
N MET A 199 -12.73 -9.37 -8.34
CA MET A 199 -11.35 -9.83 -8.17
C MET A 199 -11.27 -11.34 -7.88
N ILE A 200 -12.10 -11.83 -6.96
CA ILE A 200 -12.10 -13.24 -6.53
C ILE A 200 -12.67 -14.15 -7.63
N PHE A 201 -13.87 -13.84 -8.12
CA PHE A 201 -14.63 -14.78 -8.95
C PHE A 201 -14.42 -14.61 -10.45
N LYS A 202 -13.88 -13.46 -10.91
CA LYS A 202 -13.64 -13.23 -12.34
C LYS A 202 -12.18 -13.02 -12.70
N HIS A 203 -11.43 -12.27 -11.88
CA HIS A 203 -10.05 -11.94 -12.23
C HIS A 203 -9.08 -13.07 -11.88
N GLY A 204 -9.36 -13.82 -10.82
CA GLY A 204 -8.39 -14.75 -10.24
C GLY A 204 -7.13 -14.02 -9.72
N PHE A 205 -7.27 -12.73 -9.39
CA PHE A 205 -6.22 -11.86 -8.91
C PHE A 205 -6.84 -10.89 -7.91
N VAL A 206 -6.41 -10.97 -6.65
CA VAL A 206 -7.10 -10.35 -5.52
C VAL A 206 -6.14 -9.44 -4.76
N HIS A 207 -6.64 -8.28 -4.34
CA HIS A 207 -5.94 -7.49 -3.33
C HIS A 207 -6.10 -8.18 -1.97
N CYS A 208 -5.04 -8.85 -1.51
CA CYS A 208 -5.07 -9.68 -0.31
C CYS A 208 -5.00 -8.90 1.02
N ASP A 209 -4.85 -7.57 0.96
CA ASP A 209 -4.84 -6.69 2.14
C ASP A 209 -5.98 -5.66 2.05
N PRO A 210 -7.20 -6.01 2.49
CA PRO A 210 -8.35 -5.12 2.46
C PRO A 210 -8.31 -4.05 3.57
N HIS A 211 -7.14 -3.81 4.19
CA HIS A 211 -7.03 -2.79 5.23
C HIS A 211 -7.56 -1.46 4.71
N ALA A 212 -8.42 -0.83 5.51
CA ALA A 212 -9.12 0.38 5.09
C ALA A 212 -8.19 1.52 4.67
N ALA A 213 -6.97 1.57 5.21
CA ALA A 213 -5.95 2.54 4.84
C ALA A 213 -5.47 2.43 3.38
N ASN A 214 -5.67 1.28 2.72
CA ASN A 214 -5.27 1.07 1.32
C ASN A 214 -6.35 1.52 0.32
N MET A 215 -7.52 1.97 0.79
CA MET A 215 -8.63 2.37 -0.05
C MET A 215 -9.04 3.82 0.22
N MET A 216 -9.04 4.62 -0.84
CA MET A 216 -9.46 6.01 -0.80
C MET A 216 -10.65 6.27 -1.73
N ILE A 217 -11.50 7.21 -1.33
CA ILE A 217 -12.75 7.58 -1.97
C ILE A 217 -12.68 9.04 -2.42
N ARG A 218 -12.98 9.27 -3.70
CA ARG A 218 -13.16 10.59 -4.29
C ARG A 218 -14.32 10.59 -5.26
N PRO A 219 -14.93 11.75 -5.54
CA PRO A 219 -15.87 11.88 -6.64
C PRO A 219 -15.21 11.49 -7.97
N LEU A 220 -16.03 11.01 -8.92
CA LEU A 220 -15.58 10.84 -10.29
C LEU A 220 -15.08 12.19 -10.83
N PRO A 221 -13.97 12.22 -11.60
CA PRO A 221 -13.54 13.44 -12.25
C PRO A 221 -14.70 13.97 -13.10
N GLN A 222 -15.11 15.23 -12.87
CA GLN A 222 -16.05 15.88 -13.77
C GLN A 222 -15.35 16.07 -15.12
N ASP A 223 -15.91 15.52 -16.20
CA ASP A 223 -15.49 15.88 -17.55
C ASP A 223 -15.70 17.38 -17.74
N SER A 224 -14.63 18.17 -17.70
CA SER A 224 -14.65 19.62 -17.96
C SER A 224 -15.07 19.99 -19.39
N LYS A 225 -15.49 19.02 -20.20
CA LYS A 225 -15.87 19.18 -21.62
C LYS A 225 -17.38 19.39 -21.87
N LYS A 226 -18.24 19.49 -20.85
CA LYS A 226 -19.70 19.64 -21.05
C LYS A 226 -20.28 21.04 -20.78
N TRP A 227 -19.48 22.11 -20.82
CA TRP A 227 -19.99 23.50 -20.65
C TRP A 227 -19.94 24.36 -21.93
N PHE A 228 -19.77 23.77 -23.12
CA PHE A 228 -20.07 24.46 -24.37
C PHE A 228 -20.91 23.54 -25.25
N GLY A 229 -22.22 23.68 -25.14
CA GLY A 229 -23.25 23.04 -25.96
C GLY A 229 -24.51 23.87 -25.91
#